data_AF-C2E5J4-F1
#
_entry.id   AF-C2E5J4-F1
#
_cell.length_a   1.000
_cell.length_b   1.000
_cell.length_c   1.000
_cell.angle_alpha   90.00
_cell.angle_beta   90.00
_cell.angle_gamma   90.00
#
_symmetry.space_group_name_H-M   'P 1'
#
loop_
_entity.id
_entity.type
_entity.pdbx_description
1 polymer ?
#
loop_
_entity_poly.entity_id
_entity_poly.type
_entity_poly.pdbx_seq_one_letter_code
_entity_poly.pdbx_strand_id
1 'polypeptide(L)' 'MWLDVSEISKDSKKLADYLRKETGLIVSAGSIYRGNGSQFLRLNLASPISMVEDGIERLITGIKNFSKK' A
#
# COMPACT_ATOMS: atom_id res chain seq x y z
N MET A 1 -6.70 8.91 -0.08
CA MET A 1 -7.24 8.02 0.98
C MET A 1 -6.10 7.55 1.87
N TRP A 2 -6.30 7.52 3.19
CA TRP A 2 -5.40 6.86 4.13
C TRP A 2 -5.93 5.47 4.44
N LEU A 3 -5.08 4.46 4.25
CA LEU A 3 -5.39 3.06 4.52
C LEU A 3 -4.53 2.61 5.71
N ASP A 4 -5.18 2.20 6.79
CA ASP A 4 -4.51 1.59 7.93
C ASP A 4 -4.04 0.18 7.55
N VAL A 5 -2.76 -0.08 7.72
CA VAL A 5 -2.09 -1.36 7.42
C VAL A 5 -1.35 -1.91 8.64
N SER A 6 -1.66 -1.42 9.85
CA SER A 6 -0.99 -1.78 11.11
C SER A 6 -0.99 -3.29 11.39
N GLU A 7 -2.05 -4.00 11.01
CA GLU A 7 -2.18 -5.46 11.14
C GLU A 7 -1.30 -6.24 10.14
N ILE A 8 -0.83 -5.59 9.07
CA ILE A 8 -0.02 -6.22 8.02
C ILE A 8 1.46 -5.87 8.18
N SER A 9 1.78 -4.62 8.49
CA SER A 9 3.15 -4.14 8.67
C SER A 9 3.20 -2.93 9.58
N LYS A 10 4.21 -2.87 10.45
CA LYS A 10 4.57 -1.68 11.23
C LYS A 10 5.52 -0.73 10.49
N ASP A 11 5.97 -1.13 9.29
CA ASP A 11 6.82 -0.35 8.40
C ASP A 11 6.13 -0.18 7.04
N SER A 12 5.43 0.95 6.87
CA SER A 12 4.74 1.28 5.63
C SER A 12 5.69 1.53 4.46
N LYS A 13 6.97 1.87 4.71
CA LYS A 13 7.96 2.01 3.64
C LYS A 13 8.33 0.64 3.08
N LYS A 14 8.64 -0.32 3.96
CA LYS A 14 8.92 -1.71 3.56
C LYS A 14 7.74 -2.31 2.78
N LEU A 15 6.50 -2.07 3.22
CA LEU A 15 5.32 -2.54 2.51
C LEU A 15 5.16 -1.87 1.14
N ALA A 16 5.31 -0.56 1.05
CA ALA A 16 5.21 0.16 -0.23
C ALA A 16 6.31 -0.29 -1.23
N ASP A 17 7.54 -0.48 -0.77
CA ASP A 17 8.65 -0.97 -1.59
C ASP A 17 8.39 -2.40 -2.08
N TYR A 18 7.83 -3.26 -1.22
CA TYR A 18 7.42 -4.62 -1.61
C TYR A 18 6.30 -4.61 -2.65
N LEU A 19 5.23 -3.85 -2.44
CA LEU A 19 4.12 -3.74 -3.40
C LEU A 19 4.61 -3.27 -4.77
N ARG A 20 5.49 -2.27 -4.80
CA ARG A 20 6.10 -1.79 -6.04
C ARG A 20 6.90 -2.89 -6.75
N LYS A 21 7.70 -3.64 -6.00
CA LYS A 21 8.55 -4.70 -6.56
C LYS A 21 7.73 -5.87 -7.11
N GLU A 22 6.72 -6.31 -6.37
CA GLU A 22 6.04 -7.58 -6.63
C GLU A 22 4.80 -7.44 -7.53
N THR A 23 4.11 -6.30 -7.49
CA THR A 23 2.87 -6.08 -8.27
C THR A 23 2.95 -4.85 -9.18
N GLY A 24 4.03 -4.08 -9.09
CA GLY A 24 4.18 -2.82 -9.81
C GLY A 24 3.31 -1.69 -9.24
N LEU A 25 2.53 -1.92 -8.18
CA LEU A 25 1.68 -0.92 -7.57
C LEU A 25 2.54 0.12 -6.82
N ILE A 26 2.40 1.39 -7.20
CA ILE A 26 3.09 2.50 -6.54
C ILE A 26 2.10 3.23 -5.63
N VAL A 27 2.38 3.22 -4.33
CA VAL A 27 1.64 3.95 -3.29
C VAL A 27 2.62 4.72 -2.41
N SER A 28 2.14 5.77 -1.75
CA SER A 28 2.98 6.53 -0.82
C SER A 28 2.98 5.86 0.55
N ALA A 29 4.18 5.60 1.08
CA ALA A 29 4.34 5.20 2.47
C ALA A 29 3.90 6.34 3.40
N GLY A 30 3.08 6.02 4.40
CA GLY A 30 2.60 7.01 5.36
C GLY A 30 3.70 7.54 6.28
N SER A 31 4.83 6.84 6.41
CA SER A 31 5.96 7.21 7.27
C SER A 31 6.53 8.61 6.97
N ILE A 32 6.39 9.09 5.73
CA ILE A 32 6.79 10.46 5.34
C ILE A 32 6.00 11.55 6.09
N TYR A 33 4.80 11.21 6.60
CA TYR A 33 3.94 12.12 7.35
C TYR A 33 4.17 12.08 8.87
N ARG A 34 5.16 11.29 9.34
CA ARG A 34 5.53 11.16 10.77
C ARG A 34 4.41 10.58 11.63
N GLY A 35 4.51 10.69 12.96
CA GLY A 35 3.53 10.16 13.91
C GLY A 35 3.30 8.66 13.75
N ASN A 36 2.03 8.24 13.73
CA ASN A 36 1.64 6.86 13.44
C ASN A 36 1.62 6.55 11.93
N GLY A 37 2.10 7.43 11.06
CA GLY A 37 2.10 7.24 9.61
C GLY A 37 2.86 5.99 9.13
N SER A 38 3.77 5.43 9.93
CA SER A 38 4.40 4.13 9.63
C SER A 38 3.40 2.97 9.54
N GLN A 39 2.18 3.15 10.06
CA GLN A 39 1.09 2.20 10.00
C GLN A 39 0.10 2.45 8.86
N PHE A 40 0.36 3.44 7.99
CA PHE A 40 -0.57 3.83 6.93
C PHE A 40 0.07 3.82 5.54
N LEU A 41 -0.75 3.54 4.53
CA LEU A 41 -0.47 3.84 3.13
C LEU A 41 -1.38 4.97 2.65
N ARG A 42 -0.89 5.80 1.73
CA ARG A 42 -1.69 6.83 1.06
C ARG A 42 -1.92 6.43 -0.41
N LEU A 43 -3.20 6.28 -0.76
CA LEU A 43 -3.65 5.97 -2.12
C LEU A 43 -4.24 7.22 -2.78
N ASN A 44 -3.94 7.41 -4.05
CA ASN A 44 -4.60 8.39 -4.92
C ASN A 44 -5.81 7.72 -5.59
N LEU A 45 -6.99 8.32 -5.47
CA LEU A 45 -8.23 7.84 -6.10
C LEU A 45 -8.74 8.79 -7.19
N ALA A 46 -8.04 9.90 -7.46
CA ALA A 46 -8.38 10.84 -8.53
C ALA A 46 -7.89 10.31 -9.88
N SER A 47 -8.44 9.17 -10.30
CA SER A 47 -8.11 8.42 -11.50
C SER A 47 -9.38 7.75 -12.06
N PRO A 48 -9.38 7.28 -13.32
CA PRO A 48 -10.49 6.47 -13.84
C PRO A 48 -10.76 5.24 -12.97
N ILE A 49 -12.03 4.83 -12.88
CA ILE A 49 -12.46 3.67 -12.08
C ILE A 49 -11.64 2.42 -12.42
N SER A 50 -11.42 2.14 -13.71
CA SER A 50 -10.64 0.99 -14.16
C SER A 50 -9.20 0.96 -13.63
N MET A 51 -8.57 2.12 -13.45
CA MET A 51 -7.23 2.21 -12.86
C MET A 51 -7.26 2.01 -11.34
N VAL A 52 -8.33 2.47 -10.68
CA VAL A 52 -8.53 2.19 -9.25
C VAL A 52 -8.74 0.69 -9.04
N GLU A 53 -9.56 0.04 -9.86
CA GLU A 53 -9.80 -1.40 -9.80
C GLU A 53 -8.51 -2.21 -9.97
N ASP A 54 -7.72 -1.95 -11.02
CA ASP A 54 -6.40 -2.57 -11.22
C ASP A 54 -5.46 -2.33 -10.02
N GLY A 55 -5.44 -1.10 -9.49
CA GLY A 55 -4.65 -0.75 -8.33
C GLY A 55 -5.05 -1.53 -7.06
N ILE A 56 -6.34 -1.73 -6.84
CA ILE A 56 -6.88 -2.50 -5.70
C ILE A 56 -6.59 -3.99 -5.87
N GLU A 57 -6.73 -4.56 -7.08
CA GLU A 57 -6.39 -5.96 -7.34
C GLU A 57 -4.91 -6.27 -7.07
N ARG A 58 -4.02 -5.37 -7.51
CA ARG A 58 -2.58 -5.44 -7.22
C ARG A 58 -2.28 -5.29 -5.73
N LEU A 59 -3.01 -4.42 -5.03
CA LEU A 59 -2.86 -4.25 -3.58
C LEU A 59 -3.24 -5.54 -2.84
N ILE A 60 -4.40 -6.12 -3.14
CA ILE A 60 -4.89 -7.36 -2.53
C ILE A 60 -3.90 -8.50 -2.77
N THR A 61 -3.43 -8.66 -4.00
CA THR A 61 -2.44 -9.68 -4.36
C THR A 61 -1.13 -9.49 -3.59
N GLY A 62 -0.64 -8.25 -3.53
CA GLY A 62 0.59 -7.92 -2.82
C GLY A 62 0.48 -8.18 -1.31
N ILE A 63 -0.61 -7.77 -0.66
CA ILE A 63 -0.84 -8.02 0.77
C ILE A 63 -0.90 -9.53 1.06
N LYS A 64 -1.65 -10.30 0.26
CA LYS A 64 -1.75 -11.76 0.43
C LYS A 64 -0.40 -12.45 0.33
N ASN A 65 0.49 -11.98 -0.55
CA ASN A 65 1.83 -12.55 -0.72
C ASN A 65 2.82 -12.09 0.36
N PHE A 66 2.68 -10.85 0.85
CA PHE A 66 3.49 -10.32 1.95
C PHE A 66 3.23 -11.07 3.26
N SER A 67 1.96 -11.33 3.60
CA SER A 67 1.58 -12.00 4.86
C SER A 67 1.85 -13.51 4.89
N LYS A 68 2.22 -14.13 3.76
CA LYS A 68 2.62 -15.55 3.71
C LYS A 68 4.11 -15.75 3.99
N LYS A 69 4.89 -14.68 4.08
CA LYS A 69 6.32 -14.71 4.44
C LYS A 69 6.51 -14.43 5.91
#